data_AF-A0A933U4G3-F1
#
_entry.id   AF-A0A933U4G3-F1
#
_cell.length_a   1.000
_cell.length_b   1.000
_cell.length_c   1.000
_cell.angle_alpha   90.00
_cell.angle_beta   90.00
_cell.angle_gamma   90.00
#
_symmetry.space_group_name_H-M   'P 1'
#
loop_
_entity.id
_entity.type
_entity.pdbx_description
1 polymer ?
#
loop_
_entity_poly.entity_id
_entity_poly.type
_entity_poly.pdbx_seq_one_letter_code
_entity_poly.pdbx_strand_id
1 'polypeptide(L)'
;MPKSRRTQRLIQPRLQLRLVLSFLGLSILALALQFVLLAALLTNFATELPQDGPFLMQELPRMLGWVFLLSVGLCLPLTFCVGVVVTFRLAGPLYRMEKHLKAFARGEDPGECRLRKGDELQDLCASLNAATKALRARGTAARSDAERRSEAA
;
A
#
# COMPACT_ATOMS: atom_id res chain seq x y z
N MET A 1 -29.50 -21.34 -2.59
CA MET A 1 -28.11 -20.83 -2.71
C MET A 1 -28.13 -19.30 -2.64
N PRO A 2 -27.59 -18.64 -1.61
CA PRO A 2 -27.62 -17.19 -1.56
C PRO A 2 -26.63 -16.61 -2.59
N LYS A 3 -27.19 -15.79 -3.50
CA LYS A 3 -26.54 -15.11 -4.61
C LYS A 3 -25.54 -14.08 -4.07
N SER A 4 -24.22 -14.33 -4.23
CA SER A 4 -23.19 -13.41 -3.72
C SER A 4 -23.26 -12.07 -4.47
N ARG A 5 -23.77 -11.02 -3.81
CA ARG A 5 -23.64 -9.64 -4.29
C ARG A 5 -22.22 -9.16 -4.02
N ARG A 6 -21.33 -9.30 -5.01
CA ARG A 6 -19.99 -8.69 -5.02
C ARG A 6 -20.11 -7.17 -5.23
N THR A 7 -20.60 -6.44 -4.23
CA THR A 7 -20.79 -4.97 -4.31
C THR A 7 -20.03 -4.17 -3.25
N GLN A 8 -19.30 -4.81 -2.35
CA GLN A 8 -18.44 -4.10 -1.40
C GLN A 8 -17.08 -3.82 -2.05
N ARG A 9 -16.94 -2.64 -2.67
CA ARG A 9 -15.65 -2.16 -3.24
C ARG A 9 -14.61 -1.81 -2.16
N LEU A 10 -15.05 -1.52 -0.93
CA LEU A 10 -14.17 -1.21 0.20
C LEU A 10 -13.99 -2.45 1.09
N ILE A 11 -12.94 -3.22 0.80
CA ILE A 11 -12.48 -4.32 1.64
C ILE A 11 -11.31 -3.73 2.43
N GLN A 12 -11.56 -3.34 3.69
CA GLN A 12 -10.65 -2.59 4.59
C GLN A 12 -10.46 -1.09 4.22
N PRO A 13 -11.42 -0.22 4.56
CA PRO A 13 -11.43 1.19 4.17
C PRO A 13 -10.22 1.98 4.71
N ARG A 14 -9.66 1.59 5.86
CA ARG A 14 -8.52 2.29 6.48
C ARG A 14 -7.24 2.15 5.67
N LEU A 15 -6.90 0.93 5.26
CA LEU A 15 -5.73 0.64 4.43
C LEU A 15 -5.89 1.30 3.06
N GLN A 16 -7.03 1.06 2.39
CA GLN A 16 -7.29 1.62 1.07
C GLN A 16 -7.21 3.15 1.08
N LEU A 17 -7.84 3.82 2.05
CA LEU A 17 -7.84 5.28 2.14
C LEU A 17 -6.43 5.84 2.39
N ARG A 18 -5.63 5.23 3.26
CA ARG A 18 -4.24 5.68 3.49
C ARG A 18 -3.36 5.54 2.26
N LEU A 19 -3.47 4.43 1.52
CA LEU A 19 -2.73 4.24 0.28
C LEU A 19 -3.17 5.26 -0.76
N VAL A 20 -4.48 5.37 -1.00
CA VAL A 20 -5.04 6.32 -1.96
C VAL A 20 -4.64 7.75 -1.61
N LEU A 21 -4.74 8.17 -0.36
CA LEU A 21 -4.32 9.51 0.07
C LEU A 21 -2.82 9.74 -0.12
N SER A 22 -1.98 8.73 0.12
CA SER A 22 -0.52 8.86 -0.08
C SER A 22 -0.18 9.04 -1.56
N PHE A 23 -0.77 8.24 -2.45
CA PHE A 23 -0.60 8.38 -3.90
C PHE A 23 -1.23 9.67 -4.44
N LEU A 24 -2.40 10.06 -3.92
CA LEU A 24 -3.08 11.29 -4.32
C LEU A 24 -2.26 12.52 -3.91
N GLY A 25 -1.75 12.56 -2.67
CA GLY A 25 -0.90 13.65 -2.19
C GLY A 25 0.40 13.77 -2.98
N LEU A 26 1.04 12.64 -3.31
CA LEU A 26 2.20 12.60 -4.18
C LEU A 26 1.88 13.11 -5.60
N SER A 27 0.76 12.67 -6.18
CA SER A 27 0.33 13.14 -7.50
C SER A 27 0.06 14.64 -7.51
N ILE A 28 -0.62 15.17 -6.49
CA ILE A 28 -0.85 16.61 -6.35
C ILE A 28 0.48 17.36 -6.27
N LEU A 29 1.43 16.88 -5.47
CA LEU A 29 2.76 17.50 -5.36
C LEU A 29 3.51 17.48 -6.70
N ALA A 30 3.47 16.35 -7.42
CA ALA A 30 4.08 16.22 -8.73
C ALA A 30 3.43 17.18 -9.76
N LEU A 31 2.09 17.29 -9.78
CA LEU A 31 1.38 18.22 -10.64
C LEU A 31 1.69 19.68 -10.29
N ALA A 32 1.76 20.02 -9.01
CA ALA A 32 2.10 21.38 -8.57
C ALA A 32 3.52 21.77 -9.02
N LEU A 33 4.48 20.85 -8.86
CA LEU A 33 5.84 21.04 -9.36
C LEU A 33 5.86 21.20 -10.88
N GLN A 34 5.13 20.35 -11.62
CA GLN A 34 5.01 20.42 -13.07
C GLN A 34 4.44 21.78 -13.51
N PHE A 35 3.41 22.27 -12.80
CA PHE A 35 2.81 23.58 -13.05
C PHE A 35 3.81 24.72 -12.82
N VAL A 36 4.57 24.68 -11.72
CA VAL A 36 5.61 25.69 -11.44
C VAL A 36 6.70 25.69 -12.51
N LEU A 37 7.17 24.52 -12.94
CA LEU A 37 8.16 24.39 -14.01
C LEU A 37 7.63 24.94 -15.34
N LEU A 38 6.38 24.64 -15.69
CA LEU A 38 5.74 25.16 -16.89
C LEU A 38 5.54 26.67 -16.82
N ALA A 39 5.12 27.20 -15.68
CA ALA A 39 4.93 28.63 -15.48
C ALA A 39 6.27 29.40 -15.57
N ALA A 40 7.34 28.86 -14.98
CA ALA A 40 8.68 29.41 -15.09
C ALA A 40 9.14 29.43 -16.56
N LEU A 41 8.91 28.33 -17.29
CA LEU A 41 9.20 28.25 -18.72
C LEU A 41 8.45 29.34 -19.51
N LEU A 42 7.14 29.45 -19.34
CA LEU A 42 6.31 30.45 -20.03
C LEU A 42 6.70 31.89 -19.69
N THR A 43 7.10 32.14 -18.44
CA THR A 43 7.56 33.48 -18.01
C THR A 43 8.86 33.85 -18.69
N ASN A 44 9.83 32.92 -18.76
CA ASN A 44 11.08 33.14 -19.50
C ASN A 44 10.80 33.42 -20.99
N PHE A 45 9.85 32.71 -21.60
CA PHE A 45 9.42 33.01 -22.97
C PHE A 45 8.80 34.39 -23.10
N ALA A 46 7.87 34.76 -22.22
CA ALA A 46 7.20 36.07 -22.27
C ALA A 46 8.18 37.25 -22.16
N THR A 47 9.28 37.09 -21.42
CA THR A 47 10.34 38.10 -21.31
C THR A 47 11.30 38.11 -22.50
N GLU A 48 11.45 36.99 -23.21
CA GLU A 48 12.32 36.82 -24.37
C GLU A 48 11.55 36.75 -25.70
N LEU A 49 10.50 37.54 -25.86
CA LEU A 49 9.83 37.74 -27.16
C LEU A 49 10.41 38.96 -27.93
N PRO A 50 11.60 38.88 -28.57
CA PRO A 50 11.85 39.61 -29.81
C PRO A 50 11.00 39.03 -30.94
N GLN A 51 10.68 39.86 -31.93
CA GLN A 51 9.78 39.62 -33.08
C GLN A 51 10.11 38.42 -34.00
N ASP A 52 11.07 37.56 -33.67
CA ASP A 52 11.63 36.55 -34.56
C ASP A 52 11.03 35.15 -34.31
N GLY A 53 9.84 34.92 -34.86
CA GLY A 53 9.13 33.63 -34.90
C GLY A 53 9.96 32.39 -35.28
N PRO A 54 11.01 32.46 -36.12
CA PRO A 54 11.85 31.30 -36.45
C PRO A 54 12.75 30.82 -35.29
N PHE A 55 13.22 31.72 -34.43
CA PHE A 55 14.09 31.39 -33.29
C PHE A 55 13.33 30.57 -32.24
N LEU A 56 12.05 30.93 -32.01
CA LEU A 56 11.15 30.20 -31.12
C LEU A 56 10.96 28.74 -31.53
N MET A 57 10.93 28.43 -32.83
CA MET A 57 10.71 27.06 -33.32
C MET A 57 11.89 26.11 -33.07
N GLN A 58 13.11 26.62 -32.91
CA GLN A 58 14.29 25.80 -32.59
C GLN A 58 14.56 25.69 -31.08
N GLU A 59 14.29 26.75 -30.32
CA GLU A 59 14.56 26.77 -28.87
C GLU A 59 13.47 26.09 -28.04
N LEU A 60 12.21 26.17 -28.48
CA LEU A 60 11.07 25.62 -27.75
C LEU A 60 11.18 24.08 -27.52
N PRO A 61 11.54 23.24 -28.51
CA PRO A 61 11.74 21.81 -28.29
C PRO A 61 12.88 21.50 -27.33
N ARG A 62 13.97 22.28 -27.36
CA ARG A 62 15.14 22.09 -26.50
C ARG A 62 14.82 22.39 -25.04
N MET A 63 14.13 23.51 -24.80
CA MET A 63 13.67 23.92 -23.47
C MET A 63 12.61 22.97 -22.91
N LEU A 64 11.61 22.56 -23.72
CA LEU A 64 10.65 21.52 -23.34
C LEU A 64 11.34 20.20 -23.01
N GLY A 65 12.34 19.81 -23.82
CA GLY A 65 13.16 18.64 -23.59
C GLY A 65 13.84 18.68 -22.23
N TRP A 66 14.45 19.81 -21.85
CA TRP A 66 15.06 20.01 -20.53
C TRP A 66 14.06 19.95 -19.38
N VAL A 67 12.92 20.64 -19.50
CA VAL A 67 11.86 20.61 -18.47
C VAL A 67 11.29 19.20 -18.32
N PHE A 68 11.09 18.48 -19.43
CA PHE A 68 10.67 17.09 -19.41
C PHE A 68 11.70 16.19 -18.73
N LEU A 69 12.99 16.32 -19.08
CA LEU A 69 14.08 15.55 -18.48
C LEU A 69 14.20 15.81 -16.97
N LEU A 70 14.07 17.06 -16.54
CA LEU A 70 14.05 17.45 -15.13
C LEU A 70 12.82 16.87 -14.41
N SER A 71 11.65 16.96 -15.03
CA SER A 71 10.38 16.46 -14.48
C SER A 71 10.45 14.94 -14.30
N VAL A 72 10.90 14.21 -15.32
CA VAL A 72 11.10 12.75 -15.25
C VAL A 72 12.15 12.41 -14.21
N GLY A 73 13.28 13.11 -14.22
CA GLY A 73 14.41 12.91 -13.31
C GLY A 73 14.07 13.15 -11.84
N LEU A 74 13.04 13.95 -11.54
CA LEU A 74 12.60 14.23 -10.17
C LEU A 74 11.34 13.45 -9.77
N CYS A 75 10.32 13.40 -10.62
CA CYS A 75 9.05 12.75 -10.31
C CYS A 75 9.14 11.22 -10.29
N LEU A 76 9.91 10.60 -11.20
CA LEU A 76 10.07 9.14 -11.20
C LEU A 76 10.71 8.61 -9.91
N PRO A 77 11.90 9.08 -9.48
CA PRO A 77 12.51 8.57 -8.26
C PRO A 77 11.65 8.88 -7.03
N LEU A 78 11.02 10.06 -6.95
CA LEU A 78 10.12 10.40 -5.86
C LEU A 78 8.94 9.42 -5.78
N THR A 79 8.31 9.13 -6.92
CA THR A 79 7.19 8.18 -7.01
C THR A 79 7.61 6.76 -6.66
N PHE A 80 8.77 6.34 -7.16
CA PHE A 80 9.35 5.05 -6.84
C PHE A 80 9.64 4.91 -5.35
N CYS A 81 10.30 5.90 -4.73
CA CYS A 81 10.60 5.91 -3.31
C CYS A 81 9.33 5.80 -2.45
N VAL A 82 8.29 6.57 -2.75
CA VAL A 82 7.01 6.49 -2.02
C VAL A 82 6.36 5.11 -2.20
N GLY A 83 6.33 4.60 -3.43
CA GLY A 83 5.79 3.26 -3.72
C GLY A 83 6.50 2.16 -2.95
N VAL A 84 7.84 2.23 -2.88
CA VAL A 84 8.68 1.30 -2.12
C VAL A 84 8.38 1.39 -0.62
N VAL A 85 8.34 2.60 -0.05
CA VAL A 85 8.05 2.81 1.38
C VAL A 85 6.67 2.27 1.76
N VAL A 86 5.65 2.54 0.94
CA VAL A 86 4.30 2.02 1.14
C VAL A 86 4.32 0.49 1.08
N THR A 87 5.02 -0.11 0.11
CA THR A 87 5.10 -1.57 -0.04
C THR A 87 5.74 -2.24 1.17
N PHE A 88 6.85 -1.70 1.68
CA PHE A 88 7.53 -2.25 2.86
C PHE A 88 6.67 -2.20 4.13
N ARG A 89 5.84 -1.16 4.27
CA ARG A 89 4.88 -1.05 5.39
C ARG A 89 3.83 -2.16 5.39
N LEU A 90 3.49 -2.74 4.23
CA LEU A 90 2.59 -3.89 4.13
C LEU A 90 3.32 -5.24 4.22
N ALA A 91 4.50 -5.35 3.58
CA ALA A 91 5.24 -6.60 3.48
C ALA A 91 5.67 -7.14 4.85
N GLY A 92 6.10 -6.27 5.78
CA GLY A 92 6.52 -6.68 7.12
C GLY A 92 5.41 -7.38 7.92
N PRO A 93 4.24 -6.74 8.09
CA PRO A 93 3.08 -7.35 8.74
C PRO A 93 2.62 -8.65 8.06
N LEU A 94 2.58 -8.68 6.72
CA LEU A 94 2.22 -9.88 5.94
C LEU A 94 3.14 -11.06 6.25
N TYR A 95 4.45 -10.85 6.19
CA TYR A 95 5.44 -11.90 6.48
C TYR A 95 5.28 -12.47 7.89
N ARG A 96 4.99 -11.61 8.88
CA ARG A 96 4.78 -12.03 10.26
C ARG A 96 3.53 -12.92 10.41
N MET A 97 2.45 -12.56 9.71
CA MET A 97 1.22 -13.35 9.67
C MET A 97 1.40 -14.69 8.95
N GLU A 98 2.13 -14.69 7.82
CA GLU A 98 2.46 -15.91 7.08
C GLU A 98 3.28 -16.87 7.95
N LYS A 99 4.30 -16.37 8.66
CA LYS A 99 5.10 -17.17 9.59
C LYS A 99 4.24 -17.78 10.69
N HIS A 100 3.29 -17.02 11.23
CA HIS A 100 2.36 -17.48 12.25
C HIS A 100 1.44 -18.60 11.72
N LEU A 101 0.87 -18.42 10.52
CA LEU A 101 0.05 -19.42 9.86
C LEU A 101 0.83 -20.70 9.55
N LYS A 102 2.07 -20.59 9.08
CA LYS A 102 2.94 -21.75 8.82
C LYS A 102 3.25 -22.53 10.10
N ALA A 103 3.51 -21.84 11.21
CA ALA A 103 3.70 -22.50 12.51
C ALA A 103 2.42 -23.25 12.96
N PHE A 104 1.28 -22.57 12.89
CA PHE A 104 -0.01 -23.20 13.22
C PHE A 104 -0.31 -24.41 12.31
N ALA A 105 -0.01 -24.33 11.02
CA ALA A 105 -0.20 -25.43 10.07
C ALA A 105 0.71 -26.65 10.35
N ARG A 106 1.86 -26.46 11.01
CA ARG A 106 2.73 -27.55 11.47
C ARG A 106 2.25 -28.18 12.79
N GLY A 107 1.14 -27.71 13.35
CA GLY A 107 0.64 -28.15 14.65
C GLY A 107 1.39 -27.53 15.84
N GLU A 108 2.26 -26.54 15.60
CA GLU A 108 2.86 -25.74 16.67
C GLU A 108 1.80 -24.79 17.23
N ASP A 109 1.95 -24.41 18.51
CA ASP A 109 1.13 -23.37 19.12
C ASP A 109 1.93 -22.04 19.21
N PRO A 110 1.96 -21.23 18.14
CA PRO A 110 2.69 -19.96 18.13
C PRO A 110 2.04 -18.86 18.98
N GLY A 111 1.01 -19.16 19.78
CA GLY A 111 0.27 -18.19 20.60
C GLY A 111 -0.60 -17.24 19.79
N GLU A 112 -0.67 -15.97 20.20
CA GLU A 112 -1.41 -14.93 19.47
C GLU A 112 -0.49 -14.23 18.46
N CYS A 113 -0.97 -14.02 17.24
CA CYS A 113 -0.33 -13.13 16.29
C CYS A 113 -0.42 -11.69 16.79
N ARG A 114 0.70 -10.96 16.86
CA ARG A 114 0.74 -9.55 17.28
C ARG A 114 1.53 -8.73 16.29
N LEU A 115 0.90 -7.70 15.75
CA LEU A 115 1.52 -6.68 14.90
C LEU A 115 1.91 -5.45 15.73
N ARG A 116 2.84 -4.63 15.22
CA ARG A 116 3.28 -3.41 15.91
C ARG A 116 2.17 -2.35 15.88
N LYS A 117 2.19 -1.45 16.88
CA LYS A 117 1.32 -0.27 16.88
C LYS A 117 1.62 0.57 15.64
N GLY A 118 0.61 0.76 14.78
CA GLY A 118 0.74 1.51 13.53
C GLY A 118 0.82 0.65 12.26
N ASP A 119 0.97 -0.67 12.37
CA ASP A 119 0.87 -1.57 11.22
C ASP A 119 -0.55 -1.57 10.64
N GLU A 120 -0.68 -1.59 9.32
CA GLU A 120 -1.97 -1.43 8.64
C GLU A 120 -2.89 -2.67 8.73
N LEU A 121 -2.33 -3.85 9.00
CA LEU A 121 -3.04 -5.14 8.96
C LEU A 121 -3.54 -5.63 10.32
N GLN A 122 -3.72 -4.74 11.30
CA GLN A 122 -4.17 -5.11 12.64
C GLN A 122 -5.53 -5.82 12.65
N ASP A 123 -6.49 -5.35 11.84
CA ASP A 123 -7.82 -5.97 11.76
C ASP A 123 -7.75 -7.39 11.19
N LEU A 124 -6.85 -7.63 10.22
CA LEU A 124 -6.59 -8.95 9.65
C LEU A 124 -5.95 -9.88 10.70
N CYS A 125 -4.99 -9.36 11.46
CA CYS A 125 -4.33 -10.07 12.56
C CYS A 125 -5.33 -10.45 13.68
N ALA A 126 -6.25 -9.55 14.04
CA ALA A 126 -7.32 -9.84 14.99
C ALA A 126 -8.24 -10.96 14.49
N SER A 127 -8.59 -10.94 13.20
CA SER A 127 -9.42 -11.97 12.57
C SER A 127 -8.70 -13.34 12.55
N LEU A 128 -7.40 -13.35 12.28
CA LEU A 128 -6.57 -14.55 12.35
C LEU A 128 -6.52 -15.13 13.78
N ASN A 129 -6.37 -14.28 14.80
CA ASN A 129 -6.38 -14.70 16.20
C ASN A 129 -7.73 -15.27 16.63
N ALA A 130 -8.83 -14.67 16.19
CA ALA A 130 -10.17 -15.19 16.47
C ALA A 130 -10.37 -16.59 15.87
N ALA A 131 -9.93 -16.79 14.62
CA ALA A 131 -10.01 -18.09 13.95
C ALA A 131 -9.17 -19.16 14.65
N THR A 132 -7.90 -18.88 14.93
CA THR A 132 -7.00 -19.83 15.61
C THR A 132 -7.48 -20.16 17.03
N LYS A 133 -8.01 -19.19 17.77
CA LYS A 133 -8.61 -19.42 19.10
C LYS A 133 -9.82 -20.37 19.04
N ALA A 134 -10.70 -20.20 18.05
CA ALA A 134 -11.84 -21.09 17.87
C ALA A 134 -11.42 -22.52 17.52
N LEU A 135 -10.38 -22.69 16.70
CA LEU A 135 -9.79 -23.99 16.38
C LEU A 135 -9.18 -24.66 17.62
N ARG A 136 -8.40 -23.92 18.42
CA ARG A 136 -7.83 -24.42 19.69
C ARG A 136 -8.92 -24.90 20.65
N ALA A 137 -9.96 -24.10 20.85
CA ALA A 137 -11.07 -24.44 21.75
C ALA A 137 -11.81 -25.73 21.35
N ARG A 138 -11.97 -25.96 20.04
CA ARG A 138 -12.56 -27.20 19.52
C ARG A 138 -11.64 -28.41 19.73
N GLY A 139 -10.34 -28.23 19.52
CA GLY A 139 -9.34 -29.28 19.76
C GLY A 139 -9.26 -29.70 21.22
N THR A 140 -9.34 -28.74 22.16
CA THR A 140 -9.33 -29.04 23.60
C THR A 140 -10.60 -29.75 24.04
N ALA A 141 -11.77 -29.33 23.56
CA ALA A 141 -13.05 -29.98 23.89
C ALA A 141 -13.09 -31.44 23.39
N ALA A 142 -12.60 -31.69 22.17
CA ALA A 142 -12.55 -33.04 21.62
C ALA A 142 -11.61 -33.97 22.41
N ARG A 143 -10.50 -33.45 22.95
CA ARG A 143 -9.58 -34.23 23.81
C ARG A 143 -10.20 -34.53 25.17
N SER A 144 -10.83 -33.55 25.82
CA SER A 144 -11.49 -33.77 27.11
C SER A 144 -12.64 -34.77 27.03
N ASP A 145 -13.37 -34.80 25.91
CA ASP A 145 -14.44 -35.78 25.69
C ASP A 145 -13.90 -37.19 25.49
N ALA A 146 -12.73 -37.33 24.85
CA ALA A 146 -12.06 -38.61 24.67
C ALA A 146 -11.54 -39.18 26.01
N GLU A 147 -10.91 -38.34 26.84
CA GLU A 147 -10.42 -38.72 28.18
C GLU A 147 -11.55 -39.19 29.10
N ARG A 148 -12.67 -38.45 29.14
CA ARG A 148 -13.86 -38.85 29.93
C ARG A 148 -14.45 -40.18 29.48
N ARG A 149 -14.39 -40.50 28.18
CA ARG A 149 -14.86 -41.79 27.65
C ARG A 149 -13.92 -42.93 28.00
N SER A 150 -12.61 -42.69 28.08
CA SER A 150 -11.65 -43.71 28.51
C SER A 150 -11.69 -44.00 30.01
N GLU A 151 -12.06 -43.04 30.86
CA GLU A 151 -12.23 -43.26 32.31
C GLU A 151 -13.55 -43.96 32.67
N ALA A 152 -14.54 -43.92 31.76
CA ALA A 152 -15.85 -44.52 31.95
C ALA A 152 -15.96 -45.96 31.40
N ALA A 153 -14.90 -46.50 30.81
CA ALA A 153 -14.80 -47.85 30.24
C ALA A 153 -13.89 -48.73 31.11
#